data_AF-A0A3L6M9Z9-F1
#
_entry.id   AF-A0A3L6M9Z9-F1
#
_cell.length_a   1.000
_cell.length_b   1.000
_cell.length_c   1.000
_cell.angle_alpha   90.00
_cell.angle_beta   90.00
_cell.angle_gamma   90.00
#
_symmetry.space_group_name_H-M   'P 1'
#
loop_
_entity.id
_entity.type
_entity.pdbx_description
1 polymer ?
#
loop_
_entity_poly.entity_id
_entity_poly.type
_entity_poly.pdbx_seq_one_letter_code
_entity_poly.pdbx_strand_id
1 'polypeptide(L)'
;MARYRLLSQAAVEHYGGRFLVRGGVMGHLEGGRSLPERLVVVEFDSVDQARRFYDSPEYQVARKVREQAAEMNMLLVAGVENLI
;
A
#
# COMPACT_ATOMS: atom_id res chain seq x y z
N MET A 1 12.54 6.09 7.15
CA MET A 1 12.08 5.21 6.05
C MET A 1 12.40 3.72 6.21
N ALA A 2 13.61 3.30 6.62
CA ALA A 2 13.92 1.87 6.81
C ALA A 2 13.01 1.18 7.84
N ARG A 3 12.80 1.80 9.01
CA ARG A 3 11.90 1.30 10.06
C ARG A 3 10.44 1.21 9.61
N TYR A 4 9.95 2.20 8.87
CA TYR A 4 8.62 2.17 8.27
C TYR A 4 8.43 0.95 7.38
N ARG A 5 9.39 0.67 6.47
CA ARG A 5 9.31 -0.46 5.54
C ARG A 5 9.18 -1.81 6.23
N LEU A 6 9.91 -2.00 7.34
CA LEU A 6 9.87 -3.23 8.12
C LEU A 6 8.52 -3.40 8.83
N LEU A 7 8.06 -2.36 9.52
CA LEU A 7 6.79 -2.38 10.24
C LEU A 7 5.60 -2.54 9.29
N SER A 8 5.60 -1.82 8.17
CA SER A 8 4.53 -1.90 7.19
C SER A 8 4.48 -3.27 6.52
N GLN A 9 5.64 -3.89 6.27
CA GLN A 9 5.71 -5.24 5.72
C GLN A 9 5.13 -6.26 6.67
N ALA A 10 5.58 -6.25 7.93
CA ALA A 10 5.09 -7.18 8.94
C ALA A 10 3.57 -7.05 9.12
N ALA A 11 3.03 -5.82 9.14
CA ALA A 11 1.60 -5.60 9.19
C ALA A 11 0.88 -6.13 7.94
N VAL A 12 1.39 -5.86 6.73
CA VAL A 12 0.78 -6.39 5.49
C VAL A 12 0.72 -7.93 5.52
N GLU A 13 1.82 -8.59 5.85
CA GLU A 13 1.91 -10.05 5.91
C GLU A 13 0.99 -10.63 7.00
N HIS A 14 0.92 -10.00 8.17
CA HIS A 14 0.08 -10.43 9.27
C HIS A 14 -1.42 -10.45 8.90
N TYR A 15 -1.85 -9.48 8.10
CA TYR A 15 -3.24 -9.34 7.65
C TYR A 15 -3.50 -9.99 6.28
N GLY A 16 -2.63 -10.92 5.83
CA GLY A 16 -2.83 -11.72 4.62
C GLY A 16 -2.57 -10.98 3.30
N GLY A 17 -2.02 -9.77 3.36
CA GLY A 17 -1.75 -8.97 2.18
C GLY A 17 -0.52 -9.44 1.40
N ARG A 18 -0.57 -9.27 0.08
CA ARG A 18 0.50 -9.66 -0.86
C ARG A 18 0.93 -8.45 -1.69
N PHE A 19 2.24 -8.18 -1.73
CA PHE A 19 2.76 -7.09 -2.56
C PHE A 19 2.77 -7.51 -4.04
N LEU A 20 1.98 -6.81 -4.87
CA LEU A 20 2.05 -6.94 -6.33
C LEU A 20 3.08 -5.96 -6.92
N VAL A 21 3.18 -4.76 -6.34
CA VAL A 21 4.17 -3.74 -6.71
C VAL A 21 4.77 -3.17 -5.43
N ARG A 22 6.10 -2.99 -5.40
CA ARG A 22 6.77 -2.42 -4.22
C ARG A 22 7.90 -1.45 -4.58
N GLY A 23 7.60 -0.44 -5.39
CA GLY A 23 8.56 0.52 -5.94
C GLY A 23 9.19 0.05 -7.25
N GLY A 24 8.41 -0.60 -8.11
CA GLY A 24 8.84 -0.97 -9.45
C GLY A 24 9.03 0.26 -10.35
N VAL A 25 9.69 0.05 -11.50
CA VAL A 25 9.86 1.08 -12.53
C VAL A 25 8.49 1.52 -13.04
N MET A 26 8.28 2.83 -13.10
CA MET A 26 7.06 3.43 -13.64
C MET A 26 7.38 4.20 -14.91
N GLY A 27 6.46 4.18 -15.86
CA GLY A 27 6.52 4.96 -17.09
C GLY A 27 5.14 5.49 -17.44
N HIS A 28 5.11 6.64 -18.11
CA HIS A 28 3.87 7.17 -18.68
C HIS A 28 3.45 6.33 -19.88
N LEU A 29 2.19 5.93 -19.92
CA LEU A 29 1.55 5.43 -21.13
C LEU A 29 0.69 6.54 -21.75
N GLU A 30 -0.11 7.21 -20.92
CA GLU A 30 -0.96 8.35 -21.30
C GLU A 30 -1.04 9.37 -20.15
N GLY A 31 -1.41 10.62 -20.47
CA GLY A 31 -1.58 11.72 -19.51
C GLY A 31 -0.29 12.48 -19.16
N GLY A 32 -0.45 13.70 -18.63
CA GLY A 32 0.67 14.63 -18.35
C GLY A 32 0.94 14.91 -16.87
N ARG A 33 0.28 14.20 -15.94
CA ARG A 33 0.56 14.37 -14.51
C ARG A 33 1.87 13.68 -14.14
N SER A 34 2.62 14.28 -13.22
CA SER A 34 3.83 13.68 -12.66
C SER A 34 3.51 12.34 -12.01
N LEU A 35 4.36 11.34 -12.26
CA LEU A 35 4.29 10.07 -11.54
C LEU A 35 4.77 10.26 -10.10
N PRO A 36 4.22 9.50 -9.13
CA PRO A 36 4.80 9.47 -7.79
C PRO A 36 6.22 8.89 -7.84
N GLU A 37 7.07 9.22 -6.88
CA GLU A 37 8.41 8.63 -6.77
C GLU A 37 8.37 7.12 -6.48
N ARG A 38 7.28 6.67 -5.83
CA ARG A 38 7.10 5.27 -5.44
C ARG A 38 5.64 4.87 -5.52
N LEU A 39 5.37 3.77 -6.22
CA LEU A 39 4.08 3.08 -6.20
C LEU A 39 4.18 1.77 -5.45
N VAL A 40 3.19 1.49 -4.61
CA VAL A 40 3.03 0.23 -3.91
C VAL A 40 1.60 -0.24 -4.15
N VAL A 41 1.46 -1.51 -4.54
CA VAL A 41 0.16 -2.17 -4.72
C VAL A 41 0.18 -3.41 -3.85
N VAL A 42 -0.80 -3.50 -2.96
CA VAL A 42 -1.00 -4.65 -2.06
C VAL A 42 -2.37 -5.23 -2.35
N GLU A 43 -2.39 -6.51 -2.65
CA GLU A 43 -3.62 -7.29 -2.81
C GLU A 43 -4.00 -7.93 -1.48
N PHE A 44 -5.30 -7.94 -1.20
CA PHE A 44 -5.92 -8.69 -0.10
C PHE A 44 -7.09 -9.49 -0.68
N ASP A 45 -7.48 -10.58 -0.01
CA ASP A 45 -8.57 -11.43 -0.51
C ASP A 45 -9.95 -10.74 -0.41
N SER A 46 -10.06 -9.67 0.38
CA SER A 46 -11.26 -8.85 0.44
C SER A 46 -10.98 -7.39 0.84
N VAL A 47 -11.92 -6.51 0.51
CA VAL A 47 -11.94 -5.12 0.98
C VAL A 47 -11.91 -5.04 2.51
N ASP A 48 -12.62 -5.95 3.19
CA ASP A 48 -12.64 -5.98 4.65
C ASP A 48 -11.28 -6.33 5.24
N GLN A 49 -10.52 -7.25 4.63
CA GLN A 49 -9.15 -7.54 5.07
C GLN A 49 -8.23 -6.33 4.88
N ALA A 50 -8.32 -5.65 3.73
CA ALA A 50 -7.55 -4.44 3.48
C ALA A 50 -7.89 -3.32 4.50
N ARG A 51 -9.17 -3.20 4.89
CA ARG A 51 -9.61 -2.27 5.94
C ARG A 51 -9.03 -2.64 7.30
N ARG A 52 -9.14 -3.92 7.70
CA ARG A 52 -8.58 -4.42 8.97
C ARG A 52 -7.08 -4.19 9.06
N PHE A 53 -6.35 -4.42 7.97
CA PHE A 53 -4.93 -4.06 7.87
C PHE A 53 -4.70 -2.57 8.15
N TYR A 54 -5.43 -1.68 7.47
CA TYR A 54 -5.20 -0.24 7.59
C TYR A 54 -5.53 0.29 9.00
N ASP A 55 -6.60 -0.22 9.61
CA ASP A 55 -7.05 0.19 10.94
C ASP A 55 -6.32 -0.52 12.08
N SER A 56 -5.44 -1.49 11.76
CA SER A 56 -4.71 -2.28 12.74
C SER A 56 -3.75 -1.47 13.60
N PRO A 57 -3.57 -1.83 14.90
CA PRO A 57 -2.58 -1.16 15.74
C PRO A 57 -1.16 -1.31 15.17
N GLU A 58 -0.83 -2.43 14.54
CA GLU A 58 0.45 -2.71 13.90
C GLU A 58 0.74 -1.71 12.77
N TYR A 59 -0.23 -1.51 11.87
CA TYR A 59 -0.06 -0.56 10.76
C TYR A 59 -0.10 0.89 11.23
N GLN A 60 -0.90 1.22 12.26
CA GLN A 60 -0.93 2.57 12.83
C GLN A 60 0.44 2.97 13.40
N VAL A 61 1.19 2.03 13.99
CA VAL A 61 2.58 2.28 14.41
C VAL A 61 3.47 2.58 13.20
N ALA A 62 3.35 1.80 12.11
CA ALA A 62 4.09 2.06 10.88
C ALA A 62 3.74 3.44 10.30
N ARG A 63 2.45 3.79 10.25
CA ARG A 63 1.92 5.05 9.74
C ARG A 63 2.48 6.25 10.50
N LYS A 64 2.51 6.21 11.84
CA LYS A 64 3.10 7.30 12.65
C LYS A 64 4.58 7.55 12.31
N VAL A 65 5.35 6.49 12.04
CA VAL A 65 6.75 6.61 11.62
C VAL A 65 6.88 7.25 10.23
N ARG A 66 5.87 7.07 9.37
CA ARG A 66 5.85 7.66 8.03
C ARG A 66 5.37 9.11 8.02
N GLU A 67 4.41 9.47 8.86
CA GLU A 67 3.71 10.78 8.81
C GLU A 67 4.65 11.99 8.82
N GLN A 68 5.80 11.91 9.49
CA GLN A 68 6.77 13.00 9.53
C GLN A 68 7.81 12.99 8.39
N ALA A 69 7.74 12.01 7.50
CA ALA A 69 8.85 11.70 6.61
C ALA A 69 8.43 11.47 5.15
N ALA A 70 7.13 11.35 4.85
CA ALA A 70 6.63 11.33 3.47
C ALA A 70 5.15 11.71 3.39
N GLU A 71 4.81 12.52 2.39
CA GLU A 71 3.44 12.66 1.91
C GLU A 71 3.06 11.43 1.07
N MET A 72 1.84 10.93 1.24
CA MET A 72 1.40 9.70 0.57
C MET A 72 -0.10 9.73 0.35
N ASN A 73 -0.50 9.42 -0.88
CA ASN A 73 -1.87 9.04 -1.20
C ASN A 73 -2.01 7.53 -1.04
N MET A 74 -3.08 7.10 -0.38
CA MET A 74 -3.42 5.69 -0.25
C MET A 74 -4.91 5.51 -0.48
N LEU A 75 -5.21 4.56 -1.36
CA LEU A 75 -6.57 4.28 -1.81
C LEU A 75 -6.88 2.82 -1.49
N LEU A 76 -8.11 2.57 -1.07
CA LEU A 76 -8.68 1.23 -1.01
C LEU A 76 -9.65 1.13 -2.18
N VAL A 77 -9.47 0.12 -3.03
CA VAL A 77 -10.24 -0.07 -4.26
C VAL A 77 -10.73 -1.52 -4.27
N ALA A 78 -12.02 -1.71 -4.50
CA ALA A 78 -12.58 -3.05 -4.69
C ALA A 78 -12.09 -3.62 -6.03
N GLY A 79 -11.70 -4.90 -6.03
CA GLY A 79 -11.42 -5.62 -7.25
C GLY A 79 -12.68 -5.84 -8.08
N VAL A 80 -12.50 -6.20 -9.35
CA VAL A 80 -13.60 -6.66 -10.20
C VAL A 80 -14.10 -8.02 -9.73
N GLU A 81 -15.41 -8.28 -9.84
CA GLU A 81 -16.01 -9.57 -9.44
C GLU A 81 -15.54 -10.72 -10.34
N ASN A 82 -15.18 -10.42 -11.59
CA ASN A 82 -14.60 -11.36 -12.55
C ASN A 82 -13.33 -10.73 -13.16
N LEU A 83 -12.19 -11.42 -13.02
CA LEU A 83 -11.00 -11.12 -13.81
C LEU A 83 -11.29 -11.52 -15.25
N ILE A 84 -11.30 -10.54 -16.15
CA ILE A 84 -11.49 -10.74 -17.60
C ILE A 84 -10.24 -11.40 -18.19
#